data_AF-A0A2R3IVM3-F1
#
_entry.id   AF-A0A2R3IVM3-F1
#
_cell.length_a   1.000
_cell.length_b   1.000
_cell.length_c   1.000
_cell.angle_alpha   90.00
_cell.angle_beta   90.00
_cell.angle_gamma   90.00
#
_symmetry.space_group_name_H-M   'P 1'
#
loop_
_entity.id
_entity.type
_entity.pdbx_description
1 polymer ?
#
loop_
_entity_poly.entity_id
_entity_poly.type
_entity_poly.pdbx_seq_one_letter_code
_entity_poly.pdbx_strand_id
1 'polypeptide(L)'
;MTKHPSGSAVKATTAPRHLVALAIVGGALIAFQVNKTDATRASLQSVTDMARRLGQLNDQDVSVVAQLLARPARTARTADPATQFGEHTHV
;
A
#
# COMPACT_ATOMS: atom_id res chain seq x y z
N MET A 1 -27.85 52.66 -8.45
CA MET A 1 -27.74 51.32 -9.06
C MET A 1 -26.65 50.54 -8.34
N THR A 2 -27.05 49.43 -7.76
CA THR A 2 -26.35 48.60 -6.76
C THR A 2 -25.15 47.86 -7.37
N LYS A 3 -23.96 48.00 -6.76
CA LYS A 3 -22.78 47.18 -7.07
C LYS A 3 -23.00 45.79 -6.47
N HIS A 4 -23.05 44.77 -7.32
CA HIS A 4 -23.06 43.38 -6.89
C HIS A 4 -21.64 42.98 -6.45
N PRO A 5 -21.44 42.44 -5.24
CA PRO A 5 -20.18 41.81 -4.88
C PRO A 5 -20.08 40.50 -5.69
N SER A 6 -19.17 40.46 -6.68
CA SER A 6 -18.88 39.23 -7.39
C SER A 6 -18.35 38.21 -6.40
N GLY A 7 -19.09 37.12 -6.27
CA GLY A 7 -18.90 36.09 -5.26
C GLY A 7 -17.48 35.52 -5.27
N SER A 8 -16.98 35.27 -4.06
CA SER A 8 -15.81 34.45 -3.79
C SER A 8 -16.00 33.08 -4.43
N ALA A 9 -15.47 32.91 -5.65
CA ALA A 9 -15.29 31.61 -6.25
C ALA A 9 -14.09 30.96 -5.55
N VAL A 10 -14.30 30.45 -4.33
CA VAL A 10 -13.46 29.37 -3.81
C VAL A 10 -13.60 28.24 -4.82
N LYS A 11 -12.69 28.18 -5.80
CA LYS A 11 -12.57 27.04 -6.69
C LYS A 11 -12.46 25.82 -5.79
N ALA A 12 -13.41 24.90 -5.88
CA ALA A 12 -13.24 23.58 -5.32
C ALA A 12 -12.05 22.94 -6.05
N THR A 13 -10.88 22.98 -5.41
CA THR A 13 -9.67 22.33 -5.91
C THR A 13 -9.84 20.83 -5.71
N THR A 14 -10.63 20.20 -6.57
CA THR A 14 -10.64 18.74 -6.64
C THR A 14 -9.28 18.31 -7.18
N ALA A 15 -8.50 17.60 -6.34
CA ALA A 15 -7.21 17.09 -6.76
C ALA A 15 -7.37 16.27 -8.05
N PRO A 16 -6.45 16.41 -9.01
CA PRO A 16 -6.42 15.55 -10.19
C PRO A 16 -6.54 14.07 -9.80
N ARG A 17 -7.35 13.30 -10.55
CA ARG A 17 -7.63 11.89 -10.26
C ARG A 17 -6.35 11.05 -10.11
N HIS A 18 -5.29 11.38 -10.84
CA HIS A 18 -4.01 10.69 -10.75
C HIS A 18 -3.34 10.89 -9.38
N LEU A 19 -3.45 12.09 -8.78
CA LEU A 19 -2.93 12.35 -7.44
C LEU A 19 -3.73 11.59 -6.38
N VAL A 20 -5.05 11.47 -6.56
CA VAL A 20 -5.90 10.67 -5.67
C VAL A 20 -5.52 9.19 -5.78
N ALA A 21 -5.31 8.68 -7.00
CA ALA A 21 -4.88 7.30 -7.22
C ALA A 21 -3.50 7.02 -6.60
N LEU A 22 -2.53 7.93 -6.80
CA LEU A 22 -1.21 7.82 -6.16
C LEU A 22 -1.30 7.87 -4.64
N ALA A 23 -2.18 8.70 -4.06
CA ALA A 23 -2.38 8.75 -2.61
C ALA A 23 -2.97 7.44 -2.06
N ILE A 24 -3.93 6.83 -2.78
CA ILE A 24 -4.52 5.53 -2.40
C ILE A 24 -3.46 4.43 -2.46
N VAL A 25 -2.70 4.35 -3.56
CA VAL A 25 -1.62 3.36 -3.72
C VAL A 25 -0.54 3.59 -2.66
N GLY A 26 -0.15 4.85 -2.41
CA GLY A 26 0.81 5.22 -1.38
C GLY A 26 0.37 4.84 0.03
N GLY A 27 -0.90 5.05 0.37
CA GLY A 27 -1.48 4.63 1.65
C GLY A 27 -1.45 3.11 1.81
N ALA A 28 -1.81 2.37 0.77
CA ALA A 28 -1.73 0.91 0.78
C ALA A 28 -0.28 0.40 0.87
N LEU A 29 0.68 1.08 0.23
CA LEU A 29 2.11 0.77 0.32
C LEU A 29 2.62 0.92 1.75
N ILE A 30 2.28 2.02 2.42
CA ILE A 30 2.67 2.25 3.81
C ILE A 30 2.04 1.18 4.72
N ALA A 31 0.75 0.90 4.55
CA ALA A 31 0.06 -0.13 5.32
C ALA A 31 0.67 -1.52 5.11
N PHE A 32 1.10 -1.85 3.89
CA PHE A 32 1.83 -3.08 3.60
C PHE A 32 3.19 -3.12 4.30
N GLN A 33 3.96 -2.03 4.24
CA GLN A 33 5.29 -1.97 4.86
C GLN A 33 5.23 -2.00 6.39
N VAL A 34 4.18 -1.44 7.00
CA VAL A 34 3.97 -1.43 8.45
C VAL A 34 3.47 -2.79 8.94
N ASN A 35 2.37 -3.31 8.36
CA ASN A 35 1.71 -4.52 8.86
C ASN A 35 2.35 -5.81 8.34
N LYS A 36 2.92 -5.80 7.13
CA LYS A 36 3.59 -6.94 6.47
C LYS A 36 2.74 -8.22 6.42
N THR A 37 1.42 -8.07 6.27
CA THR A 37 0.48 -9.20 6.19
C THR A 37 0.06 -9.47 4.75
N ASP A 38 -0.45 -10.68 4.50
CA ASP A 38 -1.00 -11.04 3.18
C ASP A 38 -2.25 -10.23 2.83
N ALA A 39 -3.02 -9.80 3.84
CA ALA A 39 -4.19 -8.95 3.63
C ALA A 39 -3.80 -7.55 3.10
N THR A 40 -2.78 -6.92 3.67
CA THR A 40 -2.30 -5.63 3.16
C THR A 40 -1.57 -5.77 1.83
N ARG A 41 -0.94 -6.92 1.57
CA ARG A 41 -0.39 -7.27 0.25
C ARG A 41 -1.49 -7.32 -0.82
N ALA A 42 -2.58 -8.07 -0.57
CA ALA A 42 -3.69 -8.21 -1.51
C ALA A 42 -4.41 -6.87 -1.78
N SER A 43 -4.59 -6.07 -0.73
CA SER A 43 -5.15 -4.71 -0.85
C SER A 43 -4.29 -3.82 -1.74
N LEU A 44 -2.98 -3.78 -1.50
CA LEU A 44 -2.02 -3.03 -2.32
C LEU A 44 -2.06 -3.47 -3.80
N GLN A 45 -2.10 -4.78 -4.05
CA GLN A 45 -2.20 -5.29 -5.42
C GLN A 45 -3.51 -4.87 -6.09
N SER A 46 -4.64 -4.98 -5.39
CA SER A 46 -5.96 -4.62 -5.92
C SER A 46 -6.06 -3.13 -6.28
N VAL A 47 -5.60 -2.24 -5.40
CA VAL A 47 -5.66 -0.79 -5.68
C VAL A 47 -4.70 -0.39 -6.80
N THR A 48 -3.54 -1.03 -6.90
CA THR A 48 -2.56 -0.79 -7.97
C THR A 48 -3.10 -1.26 -9.32
N ASP A 49 -3.72 -2.44 -9.38
CA ASP A 49 -4.34 -2.95 -10.60
C ASP A 49 -5.50 -2.07 -11.06
N MET A 50 -6.33 -1.60 -10.12
CA MET A 50 -7.42 -0.69 -10.44
C MET A 50 -6.91 0.64 -10.99
N ALA A 51 -5.90 1.21 -10.36
CA ALA A 51 -5.33 2.49 -10.77
C ALA A 51 -4.57 2.39 -12.11
N ARG A 52 -3.94 1.23 -12.41
CA ARG A 52 -3.42 0.91 -13.75
C ARG A 52 -4.52 0.85 -14.80
N ARG A 53 -5.61 0.12 -14.55
CA ARG A 53 -6.74 0.00 -15.50
C ARG A 53 -7.39 1.35 -15.81
N LEU A 54 -7.40 2.27 -14.85
CA LEU A 54 -7.90 3.63 -15.00
C LEU A 54 -6.89 4.58 -15.69
N GLY A 55 -5.71 4.09 -16.11
CA GLY A 55 -4.66 4.90 -16.73
C GLY A 55 -4.08 5.95 -15.79
N GLN A 56 -4.19 5.74 -14.46
CA GLN A 56 -3.71 6.70 -13.45
C GLN A 56 -2.27 6.41 -13.00
N LEU A 57 -1.76 5.21 -13.29
CA LEU A 57 -0.36 4.85 -13.09
C LEU A 57 0.30 4.54 -14.43
N ASN A 58 1.58 4.86 -14.53
CA ASN A 58 2.41 4.42 -15.63
C ASN A 58 2.99 3.02 -15.35
N ASP A 59 3.60 2.39 -16.35
CA ASP A 59 4.18 1.05 -16.22
C ASP A 59 5.34 0.98 -15.23
N GLN A 60 6.08 2.09 -15.01
CA GLN A 60 7.15 2.15 -14.02
C GLN A 60 6.60 2.09 -12.60
N ASP A 61 5.52 2.83 -12.30
CA ASP A 61 4.87 2.83 -10.99
C ASP A 61 4.38 1.41 -10.64
N VAL A 62 3.77 0.74 -11.61
CA VAL A 62 3.29 -0.64 -11.46
C VAL A 62 4.44 -1.62 -11.27
N SER A 63 5.54 -1.44 -12.01
CA SER A 63 6.75 -2.26 -11.87
C SER A 63 7.38 -2.14 -10.48
N VAL A 64 7.43 -0.94 -9.92
CA VAL A 64 7.94 -0.72 -8.55
C VAL A 64 7.09 -1.46 -7.53
N VAL A 65 5.75 -1.36 -7.63
CA VAL A 65 4.85 -2.10 -6.73
C VAL A 65 5.00 -3.61 -6.90
N ALA A 66 5.09 -4.10 -8.13
CA ALA A 66 5.27 -5.52 -8.42
C ALA A 66 6.59 -6.07 -7.82
N GLN A 67 7.69 -5.32 -7.97
CA GLN A 67 8.97 -5.66 -7.35
C GLN A 67 8.89 -5.69 -5.81
N LEU A 68 8.16 -4.74 -5.22
CA LEU A 68 7.97 -4.71 -3.77
C LEU A 68 7.14 -5.90 -3.28
N LEU A 69 6.08 -6.28 -4.00
CA LEU A 69 5.22 -7.42 -3.69
C LEU A 69 5.96 -8.76 -3.85
N ALA A 70 6.84 -8.87 -4.85
CA ALA A 70 7.67 -10.06 -5.10
C ALA A 70 8.74 -10.27 -4.03
N ARG A 71 9.08 -9.23 -3.25
CA ARG A 71 10.04 -9.35 -2.18
C ARG A 71 9.41 -10.15 -1.02
N PRO A 72 10.03 -11.25 -0.58
CA PRO A 72 9.54 -11.98 0.58
C PRO A 72 9.45 -11.02 1.76
N ALA A 73 8.25 -10.84 2.32
CA ALA A 73 8.09 -10.16 3.60
C ALA A 73 8.89 -11.00 4.57
N ARG A 74 10.10 -10.54 4.95
CA ARG A 74 11.09 -11.28 5.76
C ARG A 74 10.32 -12.18 6.72
N THR A 75 10.21 -13.44 6.35
CA THR A 75 9.63 -14.48 7.18
C THR A 75 10.41 -14.34 8.46
N ALA A 76 9.69 -14.09 9.56
CA ALA A 76 10.25 -14.08 10.89
C ALA A 76 11.32 -15.16 10.92
N ARG A 77 12.56 -14.72 11.20
CA ARG A 77 13.74 -15.57 11.33
C ARG A 77 13.27 -16.91 11.85
N THR A 78 13.33 -17.89 10.96
CA THR A 78 13.18 -19.32 11.21
C THR A 78 13.02 -19.58 12.70
N ALA A 79 11.78 -19.83 13.12
CA ALA A 79 11.56 -20.51 14.39
C ALA A 79 12.47 -21.73 14.35
N ASP A 80 13.51 -21.66 15.17
CA ASP A 80 14.52 -22.69 15.34
C ASP A 80 13.84 -23.92 15.93
N PRO A 81 13.75 -25.06 15.22
CA PRO A 81 13.35 -26.31 15.84
C PRO A 81 14.60 -27.00 16.41
N ALA A 82 15.32 -26.32 17.31
CA ALA A 82 16.40 -26.90 18.09
C ALA A 82 16.13 -26.74 19.59
N THR A 83 14.96 -27.17 20.05
CA THR A 83 14.79 -27.62 21.44
C THR A 83 13.86 -28.83 21.45
N GLN A 84 14.28 -29.86 20.73
CA GLN A 84 13.85 -31.23 20.98
C GLN A 84 15.13 -32.04 21.13
N PHE A 85 15.70 -32.10 22.32
CA PHE A 85 16.54 -33.21 22.80
C PHE A 85 16.80 -33.01 24.29
N GLY A 86 16.30 -33.93 25.11
CA GLY A 86 16.65 -34.01 26.52
C GLY A 86 15.51 -34.42 27.46
N GLU A 87 14.70 -35.41 27.10
CA GLU A 87 14.14 -36.30 28.12
C GLU A 87 15.31 -36.89 28.91
N HIS A 88 15.46 -36.48 30.16
CA HIS A 88 16.24 -37.22 31.15
C HIS A 88 15.38 -37.41 32.39
N THR A 89 14.54 -38.44 32.33
CA THR A 89 14.18 -39.22 33.52
C THR A 89 15.44 -39.94 34.00
N HIS A 90 15.93 -39.63 35.21
CA HIS A 90 16.57 -40.63 36.07
C HIS A 90 16.65 -40.12 37.53
N VAL A 91 15.99 -40.89 38.42
CA VAL A 91 16.06 -41.06 39.88
C VAL A 91 16.51 -39.94 40.81
#